data_AF-A0A377Q488-F1
#
_entry.id   AF-A0A377Q488-F1
#
_cell.length_a   1.000
_cell.length_b   1.000
_cell.length_c   1.000
_cell.angle_alpha   90.00
_cell.angle_beta   90.00
_cell.angle_gamma   90.00
#
_symmetry.space_group_name_H-M   'P 1'
#
loop_
_entity.id
_entity.type
_entity.pdbx_description
1 polymer ?
#
loop_
_entity_poly.entity_id
_entity_poly.type
_entity_poly.pdbx_seq_one_letter_code
_entity_poly.pdbx_strand_id
1 'polypeptide(L)' 'MENLVHALIIACKHINASTSTDPDKDIEVLESIAAELHNLSSIEKELLIDVAKKLGMENWLNEIGLL' A
#
# COMPACT_ATOMS: atom_id res chain seq x y z
N MET A 1 -8.12 -7.73 -8.55
CA MET A 1 -7.92 -8.02 -7.12
C MET A 1 -6.51 -8.52 -6.82
N GLU A 2 -5.72 -8.87 -7.84
CA GLU A 2 -4.34 -9.35 -7.73
C GLU A 2 -3.37 -8.28 -7.21
N ASN A 3 -3.41 -7.06 -7.74
CA ASN A 3 -2.47 -5.99 -7.39
C ASN A 3 -2.66 -5.51 -5.93
N LEU A 4 -3.92 -5.44 -5.46
CA LEU A 4 -4.19 -5.11 -4.05
C LEU A 4 -3.65 -6.19 -3.11
N VAL A 5 -3.80 -7.47 -3.49
CA VAL A 5 -3.28 -8.60 -2.71
C VAL A 5 -1.75 -8.62 -2.72
N HIS A 6 -1.11 -8.32 -3.85
CA HIS A 6 0.35 -8.18 -3.92
C HIS A 6 0.87 -7.07 -3.01
N ALA A 7 0.27 -5.87 -3.07
CA ALA A 7 0.63 -4.75 -2.19
C ALA A 7 0.52 -5.14 -0.71
N LEU A 8 -0.56 -5.82 -0.32
CA LEU A 8 -0.78 -6.30 1.05
C LEU A 8 0.27 -7.34 1.47
N ILE A 9 0.59 -8.31 0.60
CA ILE A 9 1.60 -9.33 0.89
C ILE A 9 2.97 -8.70 1.11
N ILE A 10 3.36 -7.72 0.27
CA ILE A 10 4.64 -7.00 0.40
C ILE A 10 4.67 -6.23 1.73
N ALA A 11 3.61 -5.47 2.05
CA ALA A 11 3.50 -4.73 3.31
C ALA A 11 3.56 -5.64 4.54
N CYS A 12 2.82 -6.76 4.55
CA CYS A 12 2.83 -7.71 5.65
C CYS A 12 4.19 -8.39 5.83
N LYS A 13 4.87 -8.75 4.72
CA LYS A 13 6.23 -9.30 4.77
C LYS A 13 7.20 -8.29 5.36
N HIS A 14 7.08 -7.02 4.98
CA HIS A 14 7.92 -5.95 5.48
C HIS A 14 7.75 -5.74 6.98
N ILE A 15 6.52 -5.59 7.48
CA ILE A 15 6.22 -5.44 8.92
C ILE A 15 6.71 -6.65 9.72
N ASN A 16 6.59 -7.86 9.18
CA ASN A 16 7.06 -9.07 9.86
C ASN A 16 8.59 -9.22 9.83
N ALA A 17 9.25 -8.63 8.83
CA ALA A 17 10.70 -8.64 8.68
C ALA A 17 11.39 -7.40 9.26
N SER A 18 10.65 -6.35 9.65
CA SER A 18 11.17 -5.07 10.11
C SER A 18 11.79 -5.20 11.51
N THR A 19 12.99 -5.74 11.54
CA THR A 19 14.01 -5.50 12.57
C THR A 19 15.17 -4.69 12.00
N SER A 20 15.10 -4.26 10.73
CA SER A 20 16.18 -3.57 10.02
C SER A 20 16.19 -2.08 10.31
N THR A 21 17.33 -1.57 10.76
CA THR A 21 17.66 -0.14 10.85
C THR A 21 18.25 0.37 9.52
N ASP A 22 17.85 -0.19 8.38
CA ASP A 22 18.41 0.08 7.06
C ASP A 22 17.39 0.85 6.21
N PRO A 23 17.44 2.20 6.19
CA PRO A 23 16.42 3.02 5.57
C PRO A 23 16.29 2.79 4.06
N ASP A 24 17.38 2.40 3.40
CA ASP A 24 17.38 2.19 1.94
C ASP A 24 16.51 0.98 1.56
N LYS A 25 16.52 -0.08 2.38
CA LYS A 25 15.63 -1.23 2.20
C LYS A 25 14.18 -0.90 2.44
N ASP A 26 13.90 -0.03 3.42
CA ASP A 26 12.54 0.39 3.72
C ASP A 26 11.98 1.22 2.55
N ILE A 27 12.80 2.09 1.95
CA ILE A 27 12.44 2.88 0.76
C ILE A 27 12.12 1.95 -0.42
N GLU A 28 12.98 0.99 -0.74
CA GLU A 28 12.77 0.06 -1.87
C GLU A 28 11.45 -0.72 -1.75
N VAL A 29 11.10 -1.12 -0.52
CA VAL A 29 9.84 -1.82 -0.25
C VAL A 29 8.64 -0.89 -0.39
N LEU A 30 8.73 0.35 0.10
CA LEU A 30 7.67 1.34 -0.06
C LEU A 30 7.44 1.70 -1.53
N GLU A 31 8.50 1.82 -2.32
CA GLU A 31 8.41 2.01 -3.78
C GLU A 31 7.71 0.82 -4.46
N SER A 32 8.03 -0.41 -4.04
CA SER A 32 7.37 -1.62 -4.55
C SER A 32 5.88 -1.65 -4.22
N ILE A 33 5.49 -1.26 -2.99
CA ILE A 33 4.08 -1.15 -2.61
C ILE A 33 3.38 -0.08 -3.45
N ALA A 34 3.99 1.09 -3.62
CA ALA A 34 3.43 2.19 -4.40
C ALA A 34 3.21 1.79 -5.88
N ALA A 35 4.13 1.02 -6.47
CA ALA A 35 3.99 0.51 -7.82
C ALA A 35 2.76 -0.40 -7.98
N GLU A 36 2.54 -1.33 -7.05
CA GLU A 36 1.36 -2.20 -7.06
C GLU A 36 0.06 -1.40 -6.87
N LEU A 37 0.07 -0.41 -5.97
CA LEU A 37 -1.07 0.48 -5.74
C LEU A 37 -1.42 1.35 -6.97
N HIS A 38 -0.41 1.73 -7.76
CA HIS A 38 -0.64 2.47 -9.00
C HIS A 38 -1.38 1.61 -10.05
N ASN A 39 -1.11 0.30 -10.05
CA ASN A 39 -1.66 -0.66 -11.00
C ASN A 39 -3.05 -1.20 -10.60
N LEU A 40 -3.65 -0.74 -9.51
CA LEU A 40 -4.99 -1.18 -9.09
C LEU A 40 -6.04 -0.94 -10.20
N SER A 41 -6.88 -1.94 -10.44
CA SER A 41 -8.10 -1.76 -11.23
C SER A 41 -9.08 -0.82 -10.54
N SER A 42 -10.06 -0.28 -11.27
CA SER A 42 -11.07 0.62 -10.70
C SER A 42 -11.82 0.00 -9.53
N ILE A 43 -12.15 -1.29 -9.61
CA ILE A 43 -12.84 -2.03 -8.52
C ILE A 43 -11.94 -2.12 -7.28
N GLU A 44 -10.65 -2.37 -7.45
CA GLU A 44 -9.71 -2.43 -6.33
C GLU A 44 -9.49 -1.06 -5.68
N LYS A 45 -9.42 0.00 -6.50
CA LYS A 45 -9.31 1.38 -6.01
C LYS A 45 -10.55 1.76 -5.20
N GLU A 46 -11.75 1.49 -5.70
CA GLU A 46 -13.00 1.73 -4.98
C GLU A 46 -13.04 0.98 -3.64
N LEU A 47 -12.66 -0.30 -3.63
CA LEU A 47 -12.61 -1.09 -2.41
C LEU A 47 -11.63 -0.50 -1.39
N LEU A 48 -10.44 -0.08 -1.84
CA LEU A 48 -9.43 0.54 -0.97
C LEU A 48 -9.91 1.89 -0.40
N ILE A 49 -10.54 2.72 -1.22
CA ILE A 49 -11.14 3.99 -0.79
C ILE A 49 -12.22 3.75 0.27
N ASP A 50 -13.11 2.80 0.03
CA ASP A 50 -14.20 2.46 0.96
C ASP A 50 -13.68 1.97 2.32
N VAL A 51 -12.62 1.15 2.32
CA VAL A 51 -11.97 0.68 3.54
C VAL A 51 -11.28 1.84 4.26
N ALA A 52 -10.52 2.68 3.54
CA ALA A 52 -9.85 3.83 4.13
C ALA A 52 -10.84 4.81 4.78
N LYS A 53 -11.99 5.07 4.16
CA LYS A 53 -13.09 5.85 4.77
C LYS A 53 -13.59 5.23 6.07
N LYS A 54 -13.87 3.91 6.06
CA LYS A 54 -14.34 3.18 7.25
C LYS A 54 -13.34 3.22 8.41
N LEU A 55 -12.05 3.31 8.09
CA LEU A 55 -10.97 3.38 9.07
C LEU A 55 -10.56 4.82 9.45
N GLY A 56 -11.17 5.85 8.83
CA GLY A 56 -10.79 7.25 9.05
C GLY A 56 -9.40 7.61 8.50
N MET A 57 -8.91 6.85 7.51
CA MET A 57 -7.59 7.02 6.89
C MET A 57 -7.67 7.70 5.51
N GLU A 58 -8.63 8.59 5.33
CA GLU A 58 -8.90 9.21 4.03
C GLU A 58 -7.72 10.08 3.55
N ASN A 59 -7.04 10.76 4.49
CA ASN A 59 -5.87 11.58 4.18
C ASN A 59 -4.71 10.75 3.61
N TRP A 60 -4.56 9.51 4.06
CA TRP A 60 -3.51 8.61 3.59
C TRP A 60 -3.66 8.30 2.08
N LEU A 61 -4.89 8.26 1.56
CA LEU A 61 -5.12 8.06 0.13
C LEU A 61 -4.54 9.19 -0.74
N ASN A 62 -4.53 10.43 -0.23
CA ASN A 62 -3.91 11.57 -0.91
C ASN A 62 -2.39 11.49 -0.85
N GLU A 63 -1.83 11.07 0.29
CA GLU A 63 -0.38 10.94 0.51
C GLU A 63 0.26 9.93 -0.46
N ILE A 64 -0.48 8.90 -0.84
CA ILE A 64 -0.05 7.85 -1.79
C ILE A 64 -0.51 8.11 -3.24
N GLY A 65 -1.15 9.26 -3.53
CA GLY A 65 -1.57 9.65 -4.88
C GLY A 65 -2.69 8.79 -5.48
N LEU A 66 -3.57 8.25 -4.64
CA LEU A 66 -4.71 7.42 -5.06
C LEU A 66 -6.01 8.22 -5.27
N LEU A 67 -6.06 9.46 -4.77
CA LEU A 67 -7.08 10.48 -4.97
C LEU A 67 -6.46 11.73 -5.60
#